data_AF-A0A962M5Z5-F1
#
_entry.id   AF-A0A962M5Z5-F1
#
_cell.length_a   1.000
_cell.length_b   1.000
_cell.length_c   1.000
_cell.angle_alpha   90.00
_cell.angle_beta   90.00
_cell.angle_gamma   90.00
#
_symmetry.space_group_name_H-M   'P 1'
#
loop_
_entity.id
_entity.type
_entity.pdbx_description
1 polymer ?
#
loop_
_entity_poly.entity_id
_entity_poly.type
_entity_poly.pdbx_seq_one_letter_code
_entity_poly.pdbx_strand_id
1 'polypeptide(L)'
;SLFANLGDMTSGLLKQYKALPELSRLLAHMGSDALRGKKDVMRLPFTAPRTILNTQLDSRRAIIICDLPLTGVRKIARRAGGSINDVLVATCGGALRRYLVEQDALPKTSLVAGMPVSLKSAGDEAGNKLSYIMSPFFTDEGDDLRRLRRVIKVTRAAKAELGQMSTTAAQDYYALIMAPTILLTVTGNATRVRPATNAILSNVPGSREKLYLEGAELEYLYPLSIVTDGMGLNITVVSHANKLCIAMITCPSELPGIEALGKFLKESFRDLQVAAAA
;
A
#
# COMPACT_ATOMS: atom_id res chain seq x y z
N SER A 1 11.15 -22.07 7.39
CA SER A 1 10.25 -21.32 8.30
C SER A 1 10.48 -19.82 8.08
N LEU A 2 9.56 -18.96 8.54
CA LEU A 2 9.72 -17.49 8.43
C LEU A 2 11.07 -16.99 8.99
N PHE A 3 11.57 -17.68 10.03
CA PHE A 3 12.89 -17.44 10.64
C PHE A 3 14.08 -17.93 9.80
N ALA A 4 13.93 -19.01 9.03
CA ALA A 4 14.96 -19.45 8.07
C ALA A 4 15.15 -18.42 6.93
N ASN A 5 14.04 -17.83 6.45
CA ASN A 5 14.10 -16.75 5.46
C ASN A 5 14.67 -15.45 6.02
N LEU A 6 14.53 -15.18 7.33
CA LEU A 6 15.20 -14.03 7.97
C LEU A 6 16.73 -14.20 7.98
N GLY A 7 17.22 -15.41 8.23
CA GLY A 7 18.65 -15.73 8.14
C GLY A 7 19.23 -15.44 6.76
N ASP A 8 18.52 -15.85 5.71
CA ASP A 8 18.89 -15.54 4.32
C ASP A 8 18.75 -14.06 3.95
N MET A 9 17.79 -13.35 4.55
CA MET A 9 17.62 -11.90 4.34
C MET A 9 18.78 -11.10 4.96
N THR A 10 19.30 -11.53 6.12
CA THR A 10 20.47 -10.93 6.78
C THR A 10 21.79 -11.31 6.10
N SER A 11 21.91 -12.52 5.55
CA SER A 11 23.10 -12.95 4.81
C SER A 11 23.19 -12.32 3.41
N GLY A 12 22.04 -12.01 2.80
CA GLY A 12 21.94 -11.20 1.58
C GLY A 12 22.46 -9.78 1.76
N LEU A 13 22.04 -9.11 2.84
CA LEU A 13 22.49 -7.75 3.20
C LEU A 13 24.01 -7.60 3.29
N LEU A 14 24.73 -8.64 3.72
CA LEU A 14 26.20 -8.64 3.84
C LEU A 14 26.93 -8.95 2.53
N LYS A 15 26.25 -9.53 1.52
CA LYS A 15 26.87 -9.94 0.24
C LYS A 15 26.68 -8.93 -0.90
N GLN A 16 25.87 -7.89 -0.74
CA GLN A 16 25.41 -7.04 -1.85
C GLN A 16 26.05 -5.64 -1.92
N TYR A 17 27.38 -5.59 -1.97
CA TYR A 17 28.12 -4.33 -2.20
C TYR A 17 27.82 -3.66 -3.57
N LYS A 18 27.27 -4.40 -4.54
CA LYS A 18 27.04 -3.90 -5.91
C LYS A 18 25.81 -3.00 -6.06
N ALA A 19 24.79 -3.14 -5.21
CA ALA A 19 23.57 -2.34 -5.27
C ALA A 19 23.59 -1.08 -4.38
N LEU A 20 24.58 -0.96 -3.50
CA LEU A 20 24.78 0.18 -2.59
C LEU A 20 24.79 1.55 -3.30
N PRO A 21 25.41 1.73 -4.48
CA PRO A 21 25.36 3.00 -5.21
C PRO A 21 23.95 3.37 -5.72
N GLU A 22 23.18 2.39 -6.21
CA GLU A 22 21.80 2.62 -6.69
C GLU A 22 20.87 2.97 -5.52
N LEU A 23 20.98 2.20 -4.42
CA LEU A 23 20.18 2.41 -3.22
C LEU A 23 20.52 3.73 -2.51
N SER A 24 21.80 4.08 -2.40
CA SER A 24 22.22 5.35 -1.79
C SER A 24 21.76 6.56 -2.61
N ARG A 25 21.75 6.46 -3.95
CA ARG A 25 21.18 7.52 -4.82
C ARG A 25 19.69 7.69 -4.60
N LEU A 26 18.91 6.60 -4.56
CA LEU A 26 17.48 6.65 -4.26
C LEU A 26 17.23 7.34 -2.91
N LEU A 27 17.91 6.88 -1.85
CA LEU A 27 17.76 7.46 -0.51
C LEU A 27 18.19 8.92 -0.46
N ALA A 28 19.26 9.30 -1.16
CA ALA A 28 19.72 10.67 -1.25
C ALA A 28 18.73 11.56 -2.02
N HIS A 29 18.14 11.08 -3.11
CA HIS A 29 17.08 11.78 -3.84
C HIS A 29 15.84 11.99 -2.96
N MET A 30 15.37 10.94 -2.28
CA MET A 30 14.24 11.01 -1.35
C MET A 30 14.54 11.96 -0.17
N GLY A 31 15.75 11.94 0.38
CA GLY A 31 16.20 12.85 1.43
C GLY A 31 16.29 14.30 0.98
N SER A 32 16.84 14.55 -0.20
CA SER A 32 16.89 15.88 -0.82
C SER A 32 15.48 16.43 -1.05
N ASP A 33 14.56 15.60 -1.55
CA ASP A 33 13.16 16.01 -1.75
C ASP A 33 12.44 16.31 -0.43
N ALA A 34 12.73 15.55 0.62
CA ALA A 34 12.22 15.80 1.97
C ALA A 34 12.75 17.13 2.54
N LEU A 35 14.06 17.40 2.41
CA LEU A 35 14.68 18.67 2.85
C LEU A 35 14.15 19.88 2.07
N ARG A 36 13.87 19.70 0.77
CA ARG A 36 13.24 20.73 -0.08
C ARG A 36 11.73 20.88 0.16
N GLY A 37 11.16 20.14 1.10
CA GLY A 37 9.73 20.21 1.44
C GLY A 37 8.80 19.77 0.32
N LYS A 38 9.27 18.97 -0.65
CA LYS A 38 8.41 18.46 -1.73
C LYS A 38 7.35 17.53 -1.14
N LYS A 39 6.08 17.80 -1.44
CA LYS A 39 4.95 17.04 -0.92
C LYS A 39 4.53 15.87 -1.82
N ASP A 40 4.83 15.96 -3.12
CA ASP A 40 4.41 14.99 -4.14
C ASP A 40 5.58 14.10 -4.58
N VAL A 41 6.17 13.39 -3.63
CA VAL A 41 7.29 12.46 -3.83
C VAL A 41 7.10 11.20 -3.00
N MET A 42 7.89 10.16 -3.27
CA MET A 42 7.94 8.99 -2.37
C MET A 42 8.40 9.40 -0.96
N ARG A 43 7.90 8.69 0.05
CA ARG A 43 8.28 8.95 1.45
C ARG A 43 9.42 8.05 1.88
N LEU A 44 10.35 8.62 2.65
CA LEU A 44 11.40 7.86 3.30
C LEU A 44 10.80 6.84 4.28
N PRO A 45 11.38 5.64 4.41
CA PRO A 45 11.00 4.69 5.44
C PRO A 45 11.08 5.34 6.83
N PHE A 46 10.22 4.89 7.74
CA PHE A 46 10.13 5.40 9.12
C PHE A 46 9.84 6.90 9.24
N THR A 47 9.17 7.51 8.24
CA THR A 47 8.71 8.91 8.29
C THR A 47 7.20 9.08 8.32
N ALA A 48 6.44 7.99 8.23
CA ALA A 48 4.98 8.03 8.30
C ALA A 48 4.50 8.59 9.65
N PRO A 49 3.38 9.35 9.69
CA PRO A 49 2.84 9.85 10.94
C PRO A 49 2.43 8.68 11.86
N ARG A 50 2.58 8.85 13.18
CA ARG A 50 1.97 7.93 14.14
C ARG A 50 0.47 8.19 14.18
N THR A 51 -0.32 7.12 14.09
CA THR A 51 -1.79 7.19 14.09
C THR A 51 -2.37 6.01 14.85
N ILE A 52 -3.68 6.04 15.08
CA ILE A 52 -4.46 4.92 15.64
C ILE A 52 -4.37 3.62 14.80
N LEU A 53 -3.88 3.69 13.55
CA LEU A 53 -3.64 2.52 12.69
C LEU A 53 -2.30 1.80 12.97
N ASN A 54 -1.43 2.37 13.81
CA ASN A 54 -0.05 1.90 14.03
C ASN A 54 0.21 1.60 15.52
N THR A 55 -0.71 0.89 16.16
CA THR A 55 -0.67 0.54 17.59
C THR A 55 -0.18 -0.90 17.82
N GLN A 56 -0.07 -1.31 19.08
CA GLN A 56 0.05 -2.73 19.43
C GLN A 56 -1.31 -3.40 19.22
N LEU A 57 -1.31 -4.60 18.65
CA LEU A 57 -2.52 -5.33 18.34
C LEU A 57 -2.84 -6.31 19.47
N ASP A 58 -4.12 -6.53 19.74
CA ASP A 58 -4.57 -7.66 20.55
C ASP A 58 -4.90 -8.89 19.68
N SER A 59 -5.57 -9.88 20.25
CA SER A 59 -5.93 -11.13 19.57
C SER A 59 -7.11 -11.01 18.59
N ARG A 60 -7.86 -9.91 18.61
CA ARG A 60 -9.04 -9.71 17.77
C ARG A 60 -8.66 -9.29 16.37
N ARG A 61 -9.48 -9.68 15.40
CA ARG A 61 -9.39 -9.19 14.02
C ARG A 61 -10.76 -8.75 13.54
N ALA A 62 -10.80 -7.60 12.89
CA ALA A 62 -11.94 -7.14 12.12
C ALA A 62 -11.62 -7.29 10.64
N ILE A 63 -12.58 -7.81 9.89
CA ILE A 63 -12.50 -8.00 8.44
C ILE A 63 -13.62 -7.18 7.83
N ILE A 64 -13.25 -6.19 7.02
CA ILE A 64 -14.19 -5.37 6.27
C ILE A 64 -14.04 -5.71 4.78
N ILE A 65 -15.14 -6.08 4.14
CA ILE A 65 -15.17 -6.43 2.72
C ILE A 65 -15.97 -5.40 1.93
N CYS A 66 -15.51 -5.11 0.71
CA CYS A 66 -16.28 -4.31 -0.24
C CYS A 66 -15.84 -4.61 -1.67
N ASP A 67 -16.72 -4.31 -2.62
CA ASP A 67 -16.41 -4.44 -4.05
C ASP A 67 -16.48 -3.10 -4.75
N LEU A 68 -15.60 -2.94 -5.73
CA LEU A 68 -15.67 -1.85 -6.71
C LEU A 68 -15.81 -2.41 -8.13
N PRO A 69 -16.58 -1.76 -9.02
CA PRO A 69 -16.66 -2.15 -10.42
C PRO A 69 -15.33 -1.85 -11.12
N LEU A 70 -14.65 -2.90 -11.63
CA LEU A 70 -13.35 -2.77 -12.29
C LEU A 70 -13.43 -1.86 -13.53
N THR A 71 -14.53 -1.93 -14.28
CA THR A 71 -14.85 -1.01 -15.37
C THR A 71 -14.85 0.46 -14.94
N GLY A 72 -15.49 0.77 -13.81
CA GLY A 72 -15.54 2.12 -13.26
C GLY A 72 -14.14 2.62 -12.87
N VAL A 73 -13.35 1.78 -12.19
CA VAL A 73 -11.97 2.10 -11.81
C VAL A 73 -11.10 2.33 -13.05
N ARG A 74 -11.20 1.49 -14.08
CA ARG A 74 -10.48 1.66 -15.36
C ARG A 74 -10.86 2.95 -16.08
N LYS A 75 -12.14 3.34 -16.04
CA LYS A 75 -12.63 4.58 -16.66
C LYS A 75 -12.01 5.82 -16.00
N ILE A 76 -11.97 5.87 -14.67
CA ILE A 76 -11.29 6.95 -13.92
C ILE A 76 -9.80 6.97 -14.28
N ALA A 77 -9.12 5.81 -14.20
CA ALA A 77 -7.70 5.70 -14.49
C ALA A 77 -7.37 6.24 -15.89
N ARG A 78 -8.12 5.82 -16.92
CA ARG A 78 -7.93 6.28 -18.30
C ARG A 78 -8.12 7.80 -18.43
N ARG A 79 -9.18 8.36 -17.83
CA ARG A 79 -9.46 9.80 -17.90
C ARG A 79 -8.41 10.65 -17.20
N ALA A 80 -7.92 10.18 -16.06
CA ALA A 80 -6.88 10.88 -15.29
C ALA A 80 -5.46 10.65 -15.80
N GLY A 81 -5.27 9.79 -16.82
CA GLY A 81 -3.94 9.38 -17.30
C GLY A 81 -3.15 8.55 -16.27
N GLY A 82 -3.86 7.84 -15.39
CA GLY A 82 -3.29 6.99 -14.33
C GLY A 82 -3.54 5.49 -14.55
N SER A 83 -3.23 4.71 -13.53
CA SER A 83 -3.40 3.26 -13.46
C SER A 83 -4.46 2.86 -12.41
N ILE A 84 -4.87 1.60 -12.41
CA ILE A 84 -5.80 1.03 -11.42
C ILE A 84 -5.29 1.26 -9.99
N ASN A 85 -3.99 1.04 -9.76
CA ASN A 85 -3.39 1.24 -8.43
C ASN A 85 -3.48 2.71 -7.98
N ASP A 86 -3.39 3.67 -8.90
CA ASP A 86 -3.46 5.10 -8.54
C ASP A 86 -4.88 5.47 -8.09
N VAL A 87 -5.90 4.92 -8.76
CA VAL A 87 -7.29 5.08 -8.36
C VAL A 87 -7.56 4.40 -7.01
N LEU A 88 -7.01 3.20 -6.78
CA LEU A 88 -7.14 2.49 -5.50
C LEU A 88 -6.50 3.27 -4.36
N VAL A 89 -5.28 3.78 -4.53
CA VAL A 89 -4.61 4.64 -3.52
C VAL A 89 -5.43 5.89 -3.25
N ALA A 90 -5.90 6.60 -4.28
CA ALA A 90 -6.69 7.81 -4.10
C ALA A 90 -8.03 7.55 -3.38
N THR A 91 -8.70 6.44 -3.72
CA THR A 91 -9.95 5.99 -3.11
C THR A 91 -9.74 5.61 -1.64
N CYS A 92 -8.71 4.82 -1.34
CA CYS A 92 -8.34 4.48 0.03
C CYS A 92 -7.96 5.74 0.83
N GLY A 93 -7.26 6.70 0.20
CA GLY A 93 -6.93 7.96 0.83
C GLY A 93 -8.14 8.80 1.22
N GLY A 94 -9.19 8.84 0.38
CA GLY A 94 -10.44 9.51 0.74
C GLY A 94 -11.21 8.79 1.84
N ALA A 95 -11.26 7.46 1.79
CA ALA A 95 -11.90 6.65 2.82
C ALA A 95 -11.22 6.80 4.18
N LEU A 96 -9.88 6.71 4.21
CA LEU A 96 -9.07 6.87 5.42
C LEU A 96 -9.13 8.29 5.96
N ARG A 97 -9.16 9.31 5.08
CA ARG A 97 -9.37 10.70 5.50
C ARG A 97 -10.72 10.83 6.21
N ARG A 98 -11.81 10.33 5.63
CA ARG A 98 -13.16 10.41 6.22
C ARG A 98 -13.19 9.72 7.58
N TYR A 99 -12.71 8.48 7.64
CA TYR A 99 -12.61 7.73 8.89
C TYR A 99 -11.82 8.49 9.97
N LEU A 100 -10.61 8.96 9.65
CA LEU A 100 -9.78 9.66 10.63
C LEU A 100 -10.32 11.04 11.04
N VAL A 101 -11.08 11.71 10.17
CA VAL A 101 -11.78 12.96 10.55
C VAL A 101 -12.89 12.65 11.55
N GLU A 102 -13.68 11.59 11.34
CA GLU A 102 -14.72 11.19 12.29
C GLU A 102 -14.16 10.77 13.65
N GLN A 103 -12.94 10.24 13.68
CA GLN A 103 -12.25 9.88 14.92
C GLN A 103 -11.48 11.05 15.58
N ASP A 104 -11.54 12.27 15.03
CA ASP A 104 -10.70 13.41 15.44
C ASP A 104 -9.19 13.06 15.50
N ALA A 105 -8.76 12.20 14.56
CA ALA A 105 -7.44 11.55 14.57
C ALA A 105 -6.66 11.77 13.27
N LEU A 106 -7.11 12.68 12.39
CA LEU A 106 -6.43 12.96 11.13
C LEU A 106 -5.10 13.71 11.37
N PRO A 107 -3.93 13.12 11.00
CA PRO A 107 -2.66 13.80 11.17
C PRO A 107 -2.50 15.01 10.22
N LYS A 108 -1.64 15.96 10.59
CA LYS A 108 -1.28 17.13 9.76
C LYS A 108 -0.60 16.75 8.44
N THR A 109 0.06 15.59 8.40
CA THR A 109 0.73 15.06 7.20
C THR A 109 0.00 13.83 6.70
N SER A 110 -0.03 13.65 5.38
CA SER A 110 -0.63 12.47 4.76
C SER A 110 -0.17 11.15 5.38
N LEU A 111 -1.09 10.18 5.47
CA LEU A 111 -0.75 8.78 5.63
C LEU A 111 0.11 8.27 4.46
N VAL A 112 0.87 7.19 4.70
CA VAL A 112 1.74 6.52 3.74
C VAL A 112 1.27 5.09 3.48
N ALA A 113 1.07 4.76 2.21
CA ALA A 113 0.79 3.44 1.70
C ALA A 113 2.11 2.68 1.45
N GLY A 114 2.19 1.46 1.98
CA GLY A 114 3.16 0.47 1.54
C GLY A 114 2.59 -0.36 0.41
N MET A 115 3.19 -0.27 -0.78
CA MET A 115 2.71 -0.96 -1.97
C MET A 115 3.77 -1.95 -2.48
N PRO A 116 3.62 -3.25 -2.22
CA PRO A 116 4.45 -4.27 -2.86
C PRO A 116 4.30 -4.19 -4.37
N VAL A 117 5.41 -4.27 -5.10
CA VAL A 117 5.41 -4.35 -6.57
C VAL A 117 6.16 -5.60 -7.01
N SER A 118 5.55 -6.36 -7.91
CA SER A 118 6.21 -7.50 -8.53
C SER A 118 7.17 -7.03 -9.62
N LEU A 119 8.41 -7.50 -9.56
CA LEU A 119 9.41 -7.30 -10.59
C LEU A 119 9.28 -8.42 -11.61
N LYS A 120 8.93 -8.10 -12.86
CA LYS A 120 8.96 -9.08 -13.94
C LYS A 120 10.42 -9.37 -14.29
N SER A 121 10.87 -10.61 -14.13
CA SER A 121 12.11 -11.07 -14.75
C SER A 121 11.77 -11.73 -16.09
N ALA A 122 12.43 -11.31 -17.17
CA ALA A 122 12.40 -12.05 -18.41
C ALA A 122 13.22 -13.34 -18.19
N GLY A 123 12.54 -14.49 -18.13
CA GLY A 123 13.17 -15.79 -18.38
C GLY A 123 13.79 -16.56 -17.21
N ASP A 124 13.39 -16.37 -15.95
CA ASP A 124 13.88 -17.25 -14.87
C ASP A 124 12.82 -17.60 -13.82
N GLU A 125 13.03 -18.78 -13.23
CA GLU A 125 12.22 -19.57 -12.30
C GLU A 125 11.44 -18.81 -11.20
N ALA A 126 10.37 -19.47 -10.76
CA ALA A 126 9.40 -19.00 -9.76
C ALA A 126 10.03 -18.60 -8.42
N GLY A 127 10.48 -17.34 -8.33
CA GLY A 127 10.80 -16.65 -7.09
C GLY A 127 10.08 -15.29 -7.07
N ASN A 128 9.32 -14.99 -6.01
CA ASN A 128 8.63 -13.71 -5.83
C ASN A 128 9.65 -12.57 -5.67
N LYS A 129 10.16 -12.04 -6.78
CA LYS A 129 11.00 -10.83 -6.81
C LYS A 129 10.10 -9.63 -6.56
N LEU A 130 10.16 -9.12 -5.34
CA LEU A 130 9.34 -8.01 -4.87
C LEU A 130 10.21 -6.78 -4.65
N SER A 131 9.65 -5.63 -4.97
CA SER A 131 10.10 -4.34 -4.48
C SER A 131 8.93 -3.61 -3.81
N TYR A 132 9.10 -2.33 -3.50
CA TYR A 132 8.16 -1.57 -2.70
C TYR A 132 8.01 -0.14 -3.21
N ILE A 133 6.81 0.42 -3.13
CA ILE A 133 6.56 1.85 -3.34
C ILE A 133 5.97 2.43 -2.05
N MET A 134 6.52 3.55 -1.59
CA MET A 134 6.08 4.29 -0.40
C MET A 134 5.31 5.53 -0.83
N SER A 135 4.04 5.36 -1.18
CA SER A 135 3.21 6.45 -1.73
C SER A 135 2.41 7.13 -0.63
N PRO A 136 2.34 8.47 -0.56
CA PRO A 136 1.30 9.12 0.23
C PRO A 136 -0.09 8.73 -0.28
N PHE A 137 -1.02 8.52 0.65
CA PHE A 137 -2.45 8.44 0.34
C PHE A 137 -3.07 9.82 0.03
N PHE A 138 -2.34 10.90 0.36
CA PHE A 138 -2.79 12.29 0.33
C PHE A 138 -4.05 12.51 1.18
N THR A 139 -4.06 11.96 2.39
CA THR A 139 -5.17 12.13 3.35
C THR A 139 -5.31 13.56 3.85
N ASP A 140 -4.31 14.42 3.64
CA ASP A 140 -4.34 15.86 3.90
C ASP A 140 -5.06 16.66 2.78
N GLU A 141 -5.29 16.05 1.61
CA GLU A 141 -5.98 16.65 0.47
C GLU A 141 -7.49 16.44 0.53
N GLY A 142 -8.27 17.53 0.49
CA GLY A 142 -9.74 17.48 0.51
C GLY A 142 -10.36 17.24 -0.87
N ASP A 143 -9.71 17.69 -1.94
CA ASP A 143 -10.20 17.57 -3.32
C ASP A 143 -9.81 16.21 -3.94
N ASP A 144 -10.80 15.42 -4.36
CA ASP A 144 -10.59 14.05 -4.81
C ASP A 144 -9.79 13.95 -6.12
N LEU A 145 -10.01 14.85 -7.08
CA LEU A 145 -9.26 14.85 -8.34
C LEU A 145 -7.82 15.32 -8.13
N ARG A 146 -7.61 16.32 -7.27
CA ARG A 146 -6.28 16.78 -6.88
C ARG A 146 -5.54 15.66 -6.15
N ARG A 147 -6.20 14.93 -5.27
CA ARG A 147 -5.66 13.73 -4.60
C ARG A 147 -5.19 12.72 -5.65
N LEU A 148 -6.05 12.35 -6.60
CA LEU A 148 -5.71 11.39 -7.66
C LEU A 148 -4.53 11.87 -8.52
N ARG A 149 -4.50 13.14 -8.95
CA ARG A 149 -3.39 13.70 -9.75
C ARG A 149 -2.07 13.65 -8.99
N ARG A 150 -2.08 13.95 -7.67
CA ARG A 150 -0.90 13.88 -6.81
C ARG A 150 -0.41 12.44 -6.63
N VAL A 151 -1.34 11.48 -6.44
CA VAL A 151 -1.01 10.04 -6.45
C VAL A 151 -0.33 9.64 -7.75
N ILE A 152 -0.94 9.94 -8.91
CA ILE A 152 -0.40 9.59 -10.23
C ILE A 152 1.01 10.15 -10.42
N LYS A 153 1.24 11.39 -10.00
CA LYS A 153 2.56 12.02 -10.08
C LYS A 153 3.61 11.25 -9.27
N VAL A 154 3.30 10.90 -8.02
CA VAL A 154 4.22 10.15 -7.15
C VAL A 154 4.46 8.75 -7.68
N THR A 155 3.41 8.00 -7.97
CA THR A 155 3.55 6.60 -8.38
C THR A 155 4.20 6.46 -9.75
N ARG A 156 4.01 7.42 -10.67
CA ARG A 156 4.72 7.45 -11.96
C ARG A 156 6.21 7.67 -11.76
N ALA A 157 6.60 8.65 -10.93
CA ALA A 157 8.00 8.89 -10.62
C ALA A 157 8.64 7.67 -9.93
N ALA A 158 7.95 7.10 -8.93
CA ALA A 158 8.38 5.90 -8.21
C ALA A 158 8.61 4.70 -9.16
N LYS A 159 7.66 4.44 -10.07
CA LYS A 159 7.78 3.36 -11.06
C LYS A 159 8.93 3.61 -12.04
N ALA A 160 9.18 4.86 -12.43
CA ALA A 160 10.29 5.20 -13.31
C ALA A 160 11.65 4.98 -12.63
N GLU A 161 11.75 5.31 -11.34
CA GLU A 161 12.95 5.12 -10.54
C GLU A 161 13.21 3.63 -10.27
N LEU A 162 12.19 2.87 -9.85
CA LEU A 162 12.28 1.41 -9.69
C LEU A 162 12.57 0.69 -11.01
N GLY A 163 12.05 1.19 -12.13
CA GLY A 163 12.31 0.61 -13.46
C GLY A 163 13.75 0.78 -13.96
N GLN A 164 14.52 1.68 -13.34
CA GLN A 164 15.95 1.87 -13.62
C GLN A 164 16.85 1.03 -12.69
N MET A 165 16.28 0.45 -11.63
CA MET A 165 17.03 -0.36 -10.67
C MET A 165 17.27 -1.77 -11.21
N SER A 166 18.42 -2.33 -10.88
CA SER A 166 18.61 -3.77 -10.99
C SER A 166 17.63 -4.53 -10.08
N THR A 167 17.24 -5.75 -10.47
CA THR A 167 16.39 -6.62 -9.63
C THR A 167 16.95 -6.75 -8.21
N THR A 168 18.27 -6.88 -8.09
CA THR A 168 18.98 -6.95 -6.81
C THR A 168 18.79 -5.67 -6.00
N ALA A 169 19.04 -4.49 -6.57
CA ALA A 169 18.84 -3.23 -5.85
C ALA A 169 17.39 -3.02 -5.41
N ALA A 170 16.43 -3.45 -6.22
CA ALA A 170 15.02 -3.38 -5.89
C ALA A 170 14.62 -4.33 -4.74
N GLN A 171 15.25 -5.50 -4.63
CA GLN A 171 15.12 -6.43 -3.50
C GLN A 171 15.80 -5.90 -2.23
N ASP A 172 16.97 -5.28 -2.37
CA ASP A 172 17.71 -4.70 -1.24
C ASP A 172 16.95 -3.51 -0.66
N TYR A 173 16.34 -2.70 -1.53
CA TYR A 173 15.41 -1.65 -1.11
C TYR A 173 14.22 -2.20 -0.32
N TYR A 174 13.64 -3.31 -0.77
CA TYR A 174 12.57 -3.99 -0.02
C TYR A 174 13.05 -4.47 1.35
N ALA A 175 14.22 -5.12 1.41
CA ALA A 175 14.81 -5.60 2.65
C ALA A 175 15.12 -4.45 3.63
N LEU A 176 15.59 -3.31 3.14
CA LEU A 176 15.85 -2.10 3.95
C LEU A 176 14.59 -1.60 4.67
N ILE A 177 13.42 -1.74 4.07
CA ILE A 177 12.14 -1.32 4.66
C ILE A 177 11.61 -2.39 5.62
N MET A 178 11.64 -3.65 5.19
CA MET A 178 10.98 -4.75 5.91
C MET A 178 11.83 -5.29 7.06
N ALA A 179 13.15 -5.40 6.94
CA ALA A 179 14.00 -5.98 7.99
C ALA A 179 13.88 -5.23 9.32
N PRO A 180 13.98 -3.88 9.37
CA PRO A 180 13.82 -3.18 10.64
C PRO A 180 12.38 -3.25 11.15
N THR A 181 11.38 -3.24 10.25
CA THR A 181 9.96 -3.39 10.63
C THR A 181 9.70 -4.73 11.32
N ILE A 182 10.24 -5.82 10.76
CA ILE A 182 10.14 -7.17 11.35
C ILE A 182 10.88 -7.22 12.68
N LEU A 183 12.12 -6.72 12.74
CA LEU A 183 12.92 -6.71 13.97
C LEU A 183 12.21 -5.97 15.10
N LEU A 184 11.65 -4.79 14.81
CA LEU A 184 10.89 -4.01 15.78
C LEU A 184 9.64 -4.75 16.24
N THR A 185 8.95 -5.45 15.32
CA THR A 185 7.78 -6.26 15.66
C THR A 185 8.14 -7.43 16.58
N VAL A 186 9.13 -8.26 16.22
CA VAL A 186 9.48 -9.45 17.01
C VAL A 186 10.11 -9.12 18.36
N THR A 187 10.68 -7.92 18.51
CA THR A 187 11.23 -7.43 19.78
C THR A 187 10.21 -6.65 20.63
N GLY A 188 8.95 -6.50 20.18
CA GLY A 188 7.92 -5.74 20.89
C GLY A 188 8.12 -4.22 20.86
N ASN A 189 8.94 -3.71 19.94
CA ASN A 189 9.31 -2.30 19.80
C ASN A 189 8.67 -1.61 18.58
N ALA A 190 7.72 -2.25 17.88
CA ALA A 190 7.12 -1.72 16.65
C ALA A 190 6.51 -0.32 16.78
N THR A 191 6.00 0.04 17.97
CA THR A 191 5.40 1.35 18.25
C THR A 191 6.40 2.39 18.77
N ARG A 192 7.65 2.00 19.07
CA ARG A 192 8.67 2.90 19.67
C ARG A 192 9.32 3.86 18.69
N VAL A 193 9.24 3.59 17.38
CA VAL A 193 9.72 4.48 16.31
C VAL A 193 8.54 4.99 15.47
N ARG A 194 8.80 5.85 14.48
CA ARG A 194 7.76 6.17 13.49
C ARG A 194 7.57 4.97 12.57
N PRO A 195 6.33 4.63 12.18
CA PRO A 195 6.10 3.47 11.31
C PRO A 195 6.70 3.71 9.92
N ALA A 196 7.03 2.62 9.22
CA ALA A 196 7.38 2.71 7.80
C ALA A 196 6.17 3.16 6.98
N THR A 197 5.01 2.56 7.22
CA THR A 197 3.76 2.80 6.48
C THR A 197 2.60 2.87 7.47
N ASN A 198 1.51 3.55 7.10
CA ASN A 198 0.27 3.55 7.89
C ASN A 198 -0.65 2.39 7.52
N ALA A 199 -0.61 1.97 6.25
CA ALA A 199 -1.35 0.83 5.76
C ALA A 199 -0.63 0.16 4.60
N ILE A 200 -0.83 -1.14 4.46
CA ILE A 200 -0.43 -1.88 3.26
C ILE A 200 -1.57 -1.82 2.25
N LEU A 201 -1.25 -1.54 0.99
CA LEU A 201 -2.17 -1.68 -0.13
C LEU A 201 -1.57 -2.62 -1.17
N SER A 202 -2.14 -3.83 -1.25
CA SER A 202 -1.75 -4.84 -2.23
C SER A 202 -2.86 -5.04 -3.25
N ASN A 203 -2.50 -5.13 -4.53
CA ASN A 203 -3.43 -5.42 -5.61
C ASN A 203 -2.88 -6.57 -6.46
N VAL A 204 -3.56 -7.72 -6.39
CA VAL A 204 -3.18 -8.95 -7.08
C VAL A 204 -4.13 -9.16 -8.26
N PRO A 205 -3.63 -9.20 -9.51
CA PRO A 205 -4.44 -9.57 -10.65
C PRO A 205 -5.00 -10.98 -10.48
N GLY A 206 -6.31 -11.13 -10.52
CA GLY A 206 -6.99 -12.43 -10.57
C GLY A 206 -7.62 -12.71 -11.93
N SER A 207 -8.55 -13.68 -11.97
CA SER A 207 -9.18 -14.14 -13.21
C SER A 207 -10.00 -13.05 -13.89
N ARG A 208 -9.90 -12.96 -15.23
CA ARG A 208 -10.75 -12.11 -16.07
C ARG A 208 -12.10 -12.75 -16.38
N GLU A 209 -12.16 -14.08 -16.34
CA GLU A 209 -13.35 -14.87 -16.59
C GLU A 209 -14.05 -15.22 -15.28
N LYS A 210 -15.36 -15.45 -15.36
CA LYS A 210 -16.10 -16.09 -14.26
C LYS A 210 -15.54 -17.49 -14.03
N LEU A 211 -15.38 -17.86 -12.76
CA LEU A 211 -14.90 -19.17 -12.35
C LEU A 211 -16.07 -19.95 -11.76
N TYR A 212 -16.03 -21.27 -11.89
CA TYR A 212 -17.05 -22.16 -11.38
C TYR A 212 -16.41 -23.36 -10.67
N LEU A 213 -17.08 -23.88 -9.65
CA LEU A 213 -16.75 -25.14 -8.99
C LEU A 213 -17.95 -26.07 -9.10
N GLU A 214 -17.83 -27.16 -9.86
CA GLU A 214 -18.94 -28.12 -10.10
C GLU A 214 -20.26 -27.44 -10.52
N GLY A 215 -20.17 -26.41 -11.37
CA GLY A 215 -21.32 -25.64 -11.85
C GLY A 215 -21.75 -24.46 -10.95
N ALA A 216 -21.23 -24.33 -9.72
CA ALA A 216 -21.49 -23.18 -8.86
C ALA A 216 -20.56 -22.00 -9.21
N GLU A 217 -21.10 -20.82 -9.50
CA GLU A 217 -20.31 -19.62 -9.82
C GLU A 217 -19.55 -19.09 -8.59
N LEU A 218 -18.26 -18.78 -8.75
CA LEU A 218 -17.50 -18.00 -7.78
C LEU A 218 -17.94 -16.54 -7.86
N GLU A 219 -18.80 -16.11 -6.93
CA GLU A 219 -19.32 -14.73 -6.93
C GLU A 219 -18.38 -13.70 -6.30
N TYR A 220 -17.60 -14.13 -5.29
CA TYR A 220 -16.77 -13.28 -4.45
C TYR A 220 -15.47 -13.98 -4.05
N LEU A 221 -14.36 -13.23 -4.06
CA LEU A 221 -13.03 -13.73 -3.70
C LEU A 221 -12.30 -12.69 -2.85
N TYR A 222 -12.33 -12.86 -1.53
CA TYR A 222 -11.75 -11.89 -0.58
C TYR A 222 -10.43 -12.40 0.02
N PRO A 223 -9.28 -11.79 -0.34
CA PRO A 223 -7.97 -12.20 0.17
C PRO A 223 -7.75 -11.70 1.60
N LEU A 224 -7.49 -12.59 2.56
CA LEU A 224 -7.13 -12.20 3.92
C LEU A 224 -5.61 -12.15 4.07
N SER A 225 -5.10 -10.96 4.35
CA SER A 225 -3.67 -10.73 4.60
C SER A 225 -3.37 -10.68 6.11
N ILE A 226 -2.19 -10.19 6.47
CA ILE A 226 -1.67 -10.18 7.83
C ILE A 226 -1.50 -8.73 8.31
N VAL A 227 -1.79 -8.53 9.59
CA VAL A 227 -1.45 -7.31 10.36
C VAL A 227 -0.53 -7.68 11.51
N THR A 228 0.35 -6.75 11.86
CA THR A 228 1.31 -6.88 12.96
C THR A 228 1.36 -5.59 13.75
N ASP A 229 1.97 -5.62 14.93
CA ASP A 229 2.20 -4.40 15.72
C ASP A 229 2.86 -3.32 14.87
N GLY A 230 2.39 -2.08 15.01
CA GLY A 230 2.86 -0.95 14.21
C GLY A 230 2.40 -0.94 12.74
N MET A 231 1.72 -1.99 12.26
CA MET A 231 1.13 -2.12 10.92
C MET A 231 -0.28 -2.72 11.03
N GLY A 232 -1.19 -1.93 11.62
CA GLY A 232 -2.50 -2.39 12.05
C GLY A 232 -3.57 -2.42 10.96
N LEU A 233 -3.30 -1.92 9.76
CA LEU A 233 -4.25 -1.96 8.63
C LEU A 233 -3.61 -2.54 7.37
N ASN A 234 -4.26 -3.54 6.79
CA ASN A 234 -3.89 -4.12 5.51
C ASN A 234 -5.10 -4.16 4.59
N ILE A 235 -4.96 -3.57 3.40
CA ILE A 235 -5.96 -3.49 2.33
C ILE A 235 -5.46 -4.37 1.19
N THR A 236 -6.13 -5.50 0.96
CA THR A 236 -5.78 -6.43 -0.13
C THR A 236 -6.90 -6.49 -1.15
N VAL A 237 -6.53 -6.34 -2.42
CA VAL A 237 -7.44 -6.32 -3.56
C VAL A 237 -7.11 -7.49 -4.47
N VAL A 238 -8.12 -8.24 -4.88
CA VAL A 238 -8.05 -9.22 -5.97
C VAL A 238 -9.10 -8.88 -7.01
N SER A 239 -8.72 -8.89 -8.29
CA SER A 239 -9.70 -8.76 -9.37
C SER A 239 -10.31 -10.10 -9.72
N HIS A 240 -11.64 -10.18 -9.81
CA HIS A 240 -12.35 -11.36 -10.30
C HIS A 240 -13.45 -10.94 -11.27
N ALA A 241 -13.43 -11.50 -12.48
CA ALA A 241 -14.26 -11.06 -13.60
C ALA A 241 -14.20 -9.53 -13.81
N ASN A 242 -15.30 -8.82 -13.55
CA ASN A 242 -15.39 -7.35 -13.65
C ASN A 242 -15.47 -6.63 -12.30
N LYS A 243 -15.05 -7.30 -11.21
CA LYS A 243 -15.07 -6.77 -9.85
C LYS A 243 -13.64 -6.67 -9.31
N LEU A 244 -13.40 -5.64 -8.50
CA LEU A 244 -12.30 -5.63 -7.54
C LEU A 244 -12.88 -6.03 -6.19
N CYS A 245 -12.51 -7.21 -5.71
CA CYS A 245 -12.88 -7.72 -4.40
C CYS A 245 -11.83 -7.22 -3.39
N ILE A 246 -12.26 -6.38 -2.44
CA ILE A 246 -11.38 -5.72 -1.49
C ILE A 246 -11.67 -6.28 -0.11
N ALA A 247 -10.62 -6.73 0.57
CA ALA A 247 -10.66 -7.13 1.96
C ALA A 247 -9.68 -6.29 2.77
N MET A 248 -10.17 -5.74 3.88
CA MET A 248 -9.41 -4.94 4.82
C MET A 248 -9.38 -5.68 6.15
N ILE A 249 -8.18 -6.03 6.60
CA ILE A 249 -7.97 -6.69 7.89
C ILE A 249 -7.27 -5.73 8.84
N THR A 250 -7.74 -5.72 10.09
CA THR A 250 -7.24 -4.84 11.14
C THR A 250 -7.51 -5.39 12.55
N CYS A 251 -7.01 -4.69 13.58
CA CYS A 251 -7.32 -4.94 14.99
C CYS A 251 -8.28 -3.84 15.48
N PRO A 252 -9.52 -4.18 15.87
CA PRO A 252 -10.56 -3.17 16.12
C PRO A 252 -10.38 -2.37 17.43
N SER A 253 -9.46 -2.78 18.30
CA SER A 253 -9.32 -2.31 19.69
C SER A 253 -9.14 -0.81 19.82
N GLU A 254 -8.36 -0.23 18.92
CA GLU A 254 -8.04 1.21 18.87
C GLU A 254 -8.76 1.90 17.69
N LEU A 255 -9.73 1.22 17.08
CA LEU A 255 -10.37 1.63 15.84
C LEU A 255 -11.90 1.62 15.97
N PRO A 256 -12.48 2.53 16.76
CA PRO A 256 -13.93 2.65 16.88
C PRO A 256 -14.59 2.94 15.53
N GLY A 257 -15.65 2.20 15.22
CA GLY A 257 -16.43 2.37 13.99
C GLY A 257 -15.71 1.95 12.71
N ILE A 258 -14.63 1.17 12.80
CA ILE A 258 -13.83 0.72 11.65
C ILE A 258 -14.63 -0.06 10.61
N GLU A 259 -15.76 -0.64 10.99
CA GLU A 259 -16.72 -1.33 10.12
C GLU A 259 -17.25 -0.39 9.02
N ALA A 260 -17.32 0.92 9.28
CA ALA A 260 -17.74 1.93 8.32
C ALA A 260 -16.73 2.16 7.19
N LEU A 261 -15.48 1.69 7.32
CA LEU A 261 -14.44 1.92 6.31
C LEU A 261 -14.83 1.37 4.92
N GLY A 262 -15.56 0.26 4.86
CA GLY A 262 -16.06 -0.31 3.61
C GLY A 262 -17.09 0.60 2.93
N LYS A 263 -17.93 1.28 3.72
CA LYS A 263 -18.87 2.31 3.24
C LYS A 263 -18.09 3.53 2.74
N PHE A 264 -17.13 4.04 3.52
CA PHE A 264 -16.32 5.19 3.13
C PHE A 264 -15.49 4.96 1.87
N LEU A 265 -15.05 3.72 1.64
CA LEU A 265 -14.36 3.34 0.41
C LEU A 265 -15.28 3.43 -0.81
N LYS A 266 -16.52 2.91 -0.70
CA LYS A 266 -17.52 3.03 -1.77
C LYS A 266 -17.92 4.49 -2.04
N GLU A 267 -18.08 5.29 -0.99
CA GLU A 267 -18.40 6.72 -1.11
C GLU A 267 -17.25 7.50 -1.74
N SER A 268 -16.01 7.31 -1.27
CA SER A 268 -14.85 7.96 -1.87
C SER A 268 -14.66 7.58 -3.35
N PHE A 269 -14.95 6.34 -3.72
CA PHE A 269 -14.94 5.93 -5.12
C PHE A 269 -16.01 6.66 -5.93
N ARG A 270 -17.23 6.79 -5.41
CA ARG A 270 -18.33 7.52 -6.05
C ARG A 270 -17.99 9.00 -6.22
N ASP A 271 -17.43 9.63 -5.20
CA ASP A 271 -17.01 11.05 -5.24
C ASP A 271 -15.96 11.26 -6.34
N LEU A 272 -14.98 10.35 -6.42
CA LEU A 272 -13.96 10.37 -7.48
C LEU A 272 -14.54 10.10 -8.88
N GLN A 273 -15.55 9.23 -9.01
CA GLN A 273 -16.25 8.99 -10.28
C GLN A 273 -16.96 10.25 -10.78
N VAL A 274 -17.66 10.96 -9.88
CA VAL A 274 -18.36 12.21 -10.20
C VAL A 274 -17.35 13.28 -10.59
N ALA A 275 -16.31 13.47 -9.78
CA ALA A 275 -15.29 14.47 -10.05
C ALA A 275 -14.55 14.21 -11.38
N ALA A 276 -14.23 12.96 -11.71
CA ALA A 276 -13.60 12.59 -12.99
C ALA A 276 -14.56 12.55 -14.19
N ALA A 277 -15.84 12.88 -14.00
CA ALA A 277 -16.82 13.00 -15.08
C ALA A 277 -17.17 14.45 -15.44
N ALA A 278 -16.91 15.39 -14.51
CA ALA A 278 -16.96 16.83 -14.75
C ALA A 278 -15.76 17.28 -15.60
#